data_AF-A0AAX2M7F6-F1
#
_entry.id   AF-A0AAX2M7F6-F1
#
_cell.length_a   1.000
_cell.length_b   1.000
_cell.length_c   1.000
_cell.angle_alpha   90.00
_cell.angle_beta   90.00
_cell.angle_gamma   90.00
#
_symmetry.space_group_name_H-M   'P 1'
#
loop_
_entity.id
_entity.type
_entity.pdbx_description
1 polymer ?
#
loop_
_entity_poly.entity_id
_entity_poly.type
_entity_poly.pdbx_seq_one_letter_code
_entity_poly.pdbx_strand_id
1 'polypeptide(L)'
;MINGTGKWLWVWALCLLTLFCQAAPATESAAAPSSQLASVRTLSFRQMGAGSALRLRGGNAIATIGFGSRADELVTSLTLKLRYIYSPAMLTDLSHVQVIVNDQVVAVLPFAKDQGGRAQEASLTLDPRLLTSFNRIQFRLIGHYTLRCEDETNSSIWAEISNGSEIQMTTQALSMANDLVYFPEPFFYALDYSQLELPMVFAGRPSMGALQAAGELASWFGALSGWRGARFSAVLDGMPPPRHAIVFAANGQRPGFLKGLPPVSAPMIAVMSHPSRPEFKLLVLMGRDDQDLQQAARALVLGQAGMSGDMARVGQVRLVAPRKPYDAPNWVRSDGPTRLGSLAARKEDLQVSGLQLAPIRVAFRVPGDLFTWGSRGIPLNLKFRYTGPQANNGSRLSIGVNDFFVQSLSLSANGIGGAQAGMRMPVLENGLLTSVDRVLLPPFRVGSRNELEFQYSFASEKQGNARAARWTVSMARSTRIRRWISASTRTTRKCPISVCSRRRAIHSPGWPTWPRPRSSCPRGRKPRTSTSF
;
A
#
# COMPACT_ATOMS: atom_id res chain seq x y z
N MET A 1 41.54 -24.11 -107.52
CA MET A 1 40.14 -23.65 -107.38
C MET A 1 39.88 -23.32 -105.91
N ILE A 2 39.11 -22.26 -105.64
CA ILE A 2 38.34 -22.01 -104.40
C ILE A 2 39.12 -21.58 -103.12
N ASN A 3 38.52 -20.58 -102.45
CA ASN A 3 38.90 -19.79 -101.26
C ASN A 3 39.06 -20.60 -99.95
N GLY A 4 39.64 -20.11 -98.84
CA GLY A 4 40.33 -18.83 -98.56
C GLY A 4 40.35 -18.44 -97.06
N THR A 5 41.47 -17.86 -96.58
CA THR A 5 41.73 -17.15 -95.28
C THR A 5 41.46 -17.84 -93.92
N GLY A 6 42.27 -17.68 -92.86
CA GLY A 6 43.61 -17.07 -92.75
C GLY A 6 44.01 -16.49 -91.36
N LYS A 7 45.07 -17.05 -90.74
CA LYS A 7 46.07 -16.44 -89.79
C LYS A 7 45.56 -15.79 -88.47
N TRP A 8 46.20 -15.91 -87.29
CA TRP A 8 47.57 -15.47 -86.92
C TRP A 8 48.00 -16.10 -85.56
N LEU A 9 49.32 -16.20 -85.31
CA LEU A 9 49.94 -16.68 -84.05
C LEU A 9 50.54 -15.53 -83.24
N TRP A 10 50.38 -15.51 -81.91
CA TRP A 10 51.24 -14.73 -80.99
C TRP A 10 51.50 -15.47 -79.65
N VAL A 11 52.79 -15.81 -79.45
CA VAL A 11 53.62 -15.90 -78.22
C VAL A 11 53.04 -16.45 -76.90
N TRP A 12 53.76 -17.42 -76.33
CA TRP A 12 53.56 -18.01 -74.99
C TRP A 12 54.35 -17.28 -73.90
N ALA A 13 53.72 -17.04 -72.74
CA ALA A 13 54.30 -17.21 -71.40
C ALA A 13 53.21 -16.95 -70.33
N LEU A 14 52.78 -17.99 -69.59
CA LEU A 14 51.96 -17.80 -68.39
C LEU A 14 52.55 -18.60 -67.23
N CYS A 15 52.84 -17.91 -66.13
CA CYS A 15 53.49 -18.46 -64.95
C CYS A 15 52.46 -19.05 -63.97
N LEU A 16 52.91 -19.92 -63.06
CA LEU A 16 52.07 -20.62 -62.08
C LEU A 16 51.28 -19.66 -61.20
N LEU A 17 50.00 -19.98 -60.95
CA LEU A 17 49.34 -19.65 -59.70
C LEU A 17 48.78 -20.93 -59.06
N THR A 18 49.25 -21.24 -57.86
CA THR A 18 48.81 -22.38 -57.05
C THR A 18 47.42 -22.15 -56.46
N LEU A 19 46.50 -23.12 -56.63
CA LEU A 19 45.21 -23.09 -55.95
C LEU A 19 45.39 -23.20 -54.42
N PHE A 20 45.11 -22.11 -53.71
CA PHE A 20 44.78 -22.16 -52.29
C PHE A 20 43.27 -22.35 -52.13
N CYS A 21 42.85 -23.54 -51.70
CA CYS A 21 41.48 -23.77 -51.28
C CYS A 21 41.28 -23.19 -49.87
N GLN A 22 40.75 -21.96 -49.78
CA GLN A 22 40.33 -21.39 -48.50
C GLN A 22 38.92 -21.86 -48.16
N ALA A 23 38.81 -22.75 -47.17
CA ALA A 23 37.55 -22.97 -46.48
C ALA A 23 37.18 -21.71 -45.69
N ALA A 24 36.05 -21.09 -46.00
CA ALA A 24 35.56 -19.94 -45.25
C ALA A 24 35.23 -20.39 -43.80
N PRO A 25 35.71 -19.68 -42.76
CA PRO A 25 35.33 -20.01 -41.39
C PRO A 25 33.83 -19.75 -41.24
N ALA A 26 33.10 -20.75 -40.75
CA ALA A 26 31.73 -20.55 -40.31
C ALA A 26 31.75 -19.53 -39.16
N THR A 27 31.17 -18.35 -39.39
CA THR A 27 30.93 -17.38 -38.34
C THR A 27 29.85 -17.91 -37.41
N GLU A 28 30.27 -18.73 -36.45
CA GLU A 28 29.48 -19.09 -35.28
C GLU A 28 29.08 -17.79 -34.59
N SER A 29 27.82 -17.40 -34.79
CA SER A 29 27.27 -16.17 -34.26
C SER A 29 27.12 -16.35 -32.75
N ALA A 30 28.20 -16.04 -32.02
CA ALA A 30 28.19 -15.99 -30.58
C ALA A 30 27.06 -15.04 -30.16
N ALA A 31 25.98 -15.63 -29.64
CA ALA A 31 24.84 -14.88 -29.15
C ALA A 31 25.36 -13.91 -28.10
N ALA A 32 25.32 -12.60 -28.41
CA ALA A 32 25.75 -11.58 -27.48
C ALA A 32 25.02 -11.82 -26.15
N PRO A 33 25.72 -11.83 -25.00
CA PRO A 33 25.07 -12.09 -23.72
C PRO A 33 23.96 -11.07 -23.56
N SER A 34 22.71 -11.55 -23.54
CA SER A 34 21.53 -10.72 -23.33
C SER A 34 21.81 -9.87 -22.09
N SER A 35 21.85 -8.55 -22.22
CA SER A 35 22.17 -7.67 -21.11
C SER A 35 21.10 -7.86 -20.02
N GLN A 36 21.45 -8.69 -19.05
CA GLN A 36 20.55 -9.16 -18.01
C GLN A 36 20.04 -7.93 -17.27
N LEU A 37 18.72 -7.80 -17.15
CA LEU A 37 18.03 -6.65 -16.61
C LEU A 37 18.25 -6.54 -15.08
N ALA A 38 19.47 -6.18 -14.70
CA ALA A 38 19.82 -5.80 -13.34
C ALA A 38 19.12 -4.48 -13.00
N SER A 39 18.11 -4.54 -12.13
CA SER A 39 17.39 -3.39 -11.61
C SER A 39 17.63 -3.25 -10.11
N VAL A 40 17.83 -2.02 -9.64
CA VAL A 40 18.05 -1.73 -8.23
C VAL A 40 16.73 -1.28 -7.60
N ARG A 41 16.24 -2.05 -6.61
CA ARG A 41 15.04 -1.74 -5.84
C ARG A 41 15.41 -1.45 -4.39
N THR A 42 15.02 -0.27 -3.91
CA THR A 42 15.17 0.12 -2.50
C THR A 42 13.81 0.14 -1.81
N LEU A 43 13.71 -0.50 -0.64
CA LEU A 43 12.55 -0.48 0.24
C LEU A 43 12.95 0.10 1.61
N SER A 44 12.36 1.22 1.98
CA SER A 44 12.48 1.77 3.34
C SER A 44 11.66 0.98 4.35
N PHE A 45 12.10 0.97 5.61
CA PHE A 45 11.36 0.36 6.72
C PHE A 45 9.96 0.98 6.87
N ARG A 46 9.83 2.27 6.56
CA ARG A 46 8.53 2.96 6.46
C ARG A 46 7.60 2.34 5.41
N GLN A 47 8.10 2.06 4.20
CA GLN A 47 7.30 1.35 3.17
C GLN A 47 6.92 -0.06 3.64
N MET A 48 7.82 -0.75 4.34
CA MET A 48 7.59 -2.08 4.92
C MET A 48 6.70 -2.08 6.18
N GLY A 49 6.13 -0.92 6.57
CA GLY A 49 5.11 -0.80 7.62
C GLY A 49 5.59 -0.19 8.94
N ALA A 50 6.86 0.17 9.10
CA ALA A 50 7.35 0.84 10.30
C ALA A 50 6.96 2.33 10.31
N GLY A 51 5.81 2.67 10.88
CA GLY A 51 5.34 4.06 11.01
C GLY A 51 6.28 4.96 11.83
N SER A 52 7.01 4.38 12.78
CA SER A 52 8.03 5.02 13.64
C SER A 52 9.29 4.16 13.73
N ALA A 53 10.34 4.68 14.38
CA ALA A 53 11.53 3.89 14.71
C ALA A 53 11.19 2.62 15.51
N LEU A 54 11.92 1.55 15.24
CA LEU A 54 11.82 0.27 15.93
C LEU A 54 12.53 0.39 17.28
N ARG A 55 11.76 0.37 18.37
CA ARG A 55 12.29 0.51 19.73
C ARG A 55 12.63 -0.84 20.32
N LEU A 56 13.87 -1.01 20.75
CA LEU A 56 14.39 -2.15 21.48
C LEU A 56 14.64 -1.68 22.93
N ARG A 57 13.90 -2.23 23.89
CA ARG A 57 13.91 -1.82 25.31
C ARG A 57 14.07 -3.04 26.20
N GLY A 58 15.07 -3.02 27.07
CA GLY A 58 15.48 -4.18 27.88
C GLY A 58 16.46 -5.12 27.17
N GLY A 59 17.08 -6.02 27.95
CA GLY A 59 18.27 -6.80 27.58
C GLY A 59 18.12 -7.84 26.47
N ASN A 60 16.88 -8.21 26.12
CA ASN A 60 16.57 -9.26 25.12
C ASN A 60 15.45 -8.82 24.14
N ALA A 61 15.32 -7.53 23.86
CA ALA A 61 14.24 -7.00 23.03
C ALA A 61 14.35 -7.43 21.56
N ILE A 62 13.21 -7.73 20.91
CA ILE A 62 13.14 -8.09 19.49
C ILE A 62 12.19 -7.15 18.74
N ALA A 63 12.64 -6.59 17.63
CA ALA A 63 11.80 -5.96 16.61
C ALA A 63 11.85 -6.77 15.30
N THR A 64 10.86 -6.61 14.42
CA THR A 64 10.80 -7.35 13.15
C THR A 64 10.22 -6.49 12.03
N ILE A 65 10.82 -6.60 10.84
CA ILE A 65 10.35 -6.04 9.57
C ILE A 65 10.10 -7.20 8.61
N GLY A 66 9.05 -7.08 7.78
CA GLY A 66 8.73 -8.06 6.75
C GLY A 66 8.65 -7.46 5.35
N PHE A 67 9.10 -8.21 4.34
CA PHE A 67 9.01 -7.83 2.92
C PHE A 67 8.88 -9.07 2.03
N GLY A 68 8.22 -8.93 0.88
CA GLY A 68 8.16 -10.00 -0.11
C GLY A 68 9.21 -9.88 -1.22
N SER A 69 9.37 -11.00 -1.92
CA SER A 69 10.07 -11.12 -3.21
C SER A 69 9.06 -11.46 -4.31
N ARG A 70 9.29 -11.03 -5.54
CA ARG A 70 8.44 -11.43 -6.69
C ARG A 70 8.92 -12.77 -7.27
N ALA A 71 8.04 -13.46 -8.00
CA ALA A 71 8.38 -14.72 -8.67
C ALA A 71 9.01 -14.52 -10.07
N ASP A 72 8.90 -13.30 -10.62
CA ASP A 72 9.44 -12.88 -11.92
C ASP A 72 10.83 -12.23 -11.83
N GLU A 73 11.51 -12.39 -10.69
CA GLU A 73 12.84 -11.82 -10.48
C GLU A 73 13.72 -12.72 -9.59
N LEU A 74 15.03 -12.68 -9.82
CA LEU A 74 16.05 -13.24 -8.95
C LEU A 74 16.78 -12.10 -8.23
N VAL A 75 16.84 -12.12 -6.90
CA VAL A 75 17.68 -11.19 -6.14
C VAL A 75 19.14 -11.64 -6.22
N THR A 76 20.00 -10.87 -6.87
CA THR A 76 21.42 -11.18 -7.07
C THR A 76 22.34 -10.49 -6.07
N SER A 77 21.88 -9.42 -5.43
CA SER A 77 22.57 -8.75 -4.32
C SER A 77 21.56 -8.15 -3.34
N LEU A 78 21.88 -8.20 -2.04
CA LEU A 78 21.03 -7.74 -0.96
C LEU A 78 21.89 -6.96 0.05
N THR A 79 21.56 -5.70 0.29
CA THR A 79 22.25 -4.83 1.23
C THR A 79 21.26 -4.17 2.18
N LEU A 80 21.47 -4.35 3.48
CA LEU A 80 20.69 -3.75 4.54
C LEU A 80 21.41 -2.51 5.10
N LYS A 81 20.84 -1.34 4.88
CA LYS A 81 21.33 -0.04 5.34
C LYS A 81 20.57 0.38 6.59
N LEU A 82 21.24 0.36 7.73
CA LEU A 82 20.66 0.64 9.04
C LEU A 82 21.09 2.02 9.51
N ARG A 83 20.13 2.76 10.06
CA ARG A 83 20.36 4.00 10.81
C ARG A 83 19.85 3.77 12.22
N TYR A 84 20.72 3.80 13.22
CA TYR A 84 20.39 3.37 14.58
C TYR A 84 21.05 4.24 15.64
N ILE A 85 20.53 4.16 16.87
CA ILE A 85 21.05 4.87 18.05
C ILE A 85 20.87 3.96 19.25
N TYR A 86 21.78 4.02 20.22
CA TYR A 86 21.74 3.18 21.42
C TYR A 86 22.13 3.98 22.67
N SER A 87 21.76 3.45 23.83
CA SER A 87 22.03 4.06 25.12
C SER A 87 23.52 4.22 25.40
N PRO A 88 24.00 5.41 25.84
CA PRO A 88 25.36 5.59 26.33
C PRO A 88 25.63 4.91 27.69
N ALA A 89 24.60 4.36 28.35
CA ALA A 89 24.72 3.68 29.63
C ALA A 89 24.86 2.13 29.51
N MET A 90 24.97 1.59 28.29
CA MET A 90 25.21 0.16 28.09
C MET A 90 26.70 -0.16 28.03
N LEU A 91 27.08 -1.34 28.54
CA LEU A 91 28.42 -1.91 28.41
C LEU A 91 28.61 -2.41 26.99
N THR A 92 29.26 -1.59 26.18
CA THR A 92 29.41 -1.81 24.73
C THR A 92 30.24 -3.05 24.37
N ASP A 93 31.14 -3.50 25.24
CA ASP A 93 31.91 -4.75 25.06
C ASP A 93 31.03 -6.01 25.17
N LEU A 94 29.85 -5.91 25.80
CA LEU A 94 28.90 -7.01 25.97
C LEU A 94 27.58 -6.80 25.22
N SER A 95 27.32 -5.59 24.73
CA SER A 95 26.02 -5.18 24.18
C SER A 95 26.09 -4.99 22.67
N HIS A 96 25.12 -5.57 21.96
CA HIS A 96 25.07 -5.57 20.50
C HIS A 96 23.65 -5.77 19.98
N VAL A 97 23.42 -5.49 18.69
CA VAL A 97 22.20 -5.91 17.99
C VAL A 97 22.52 -7.08 17.06
N GLN A 98 21.91 -8.24 17.30
CA GLN A 98 21.90 -9.34 16.34
C GLN A 98 20.92 -9.03 15.22
N VAL A 99 21.37 -9.19 13.98
CA VAL A 99 20.52 -9.14 12.78
C VAL A 99 20.25 -10.56 12.34
N ILE A 100 18.97 -10.90 12.23
CA ILE A 100 18.48 -12.25 11.94
C ILE A 100 17.62 -12.15 10.68
N VAL A 101 17.88 -12.98 9.68
CA VAL A 101 17.07 -13.07 8.44
C VAL A 101 16.52 -14.48 8.35
N ASN A 102 15.19 -14.61 8.28
CA ASN A 102 14.49 -15.90 8.17
C ASN A 102 15.04 -16.94 9.19
N ASP A 103 15.05 -16.53 10.46
CA ASP A 103 15.49 -17.31 11.63
C ASP A 103 17.00 -17.67 11.70
N GLN A 104 17.82 -17.24 10.73
CA GLN A 104 19.29 -17.35 10.76
C GLN A 104 19.95 -16.02 11.19
N VAL A 105 20.89 -16.07 12.16
CA VAL A 105 21.74 -14.92 12.50
C VAL A 105 22.70 -14.65 11.35
N VAL A 106 22.65 -13.45 10.77
CA VAL A 106 23.47 -13.06 9.59
C VAL A 106 24.55 -12.04 9.92
N ALA A 107 24.35 -11.23 10.97
CA ALA A 107 25.33 -10.24 11.41
C ALA A 107 25.12 -9.89 12.89
N VAL A 108 26.19 -9.36 13.50
CA VAL A 108 26.15 -8.72 14.81
C VAL A 108 26.64 -7.30 14.65
N LEU A 109 25.85 -6.33 15.13
CA LEU A 109 26.19 -4.92 15.18
C LEU A 109 26.75 -4.60 16.56
N PRO A 110 28.08 -4.50 16.73
CA PRO A 110 28.66 -4.09 18.00
C PRO A 110 28.35 -2.62 18.28
N PHE A 111 28.37 -2.26 19.55
CA PHE A 111 28.34 -0.85 19.96
C PHE A 111 29.77 -0.35 20.20
N ALA A 112 30.06 0.89 19.78
CA ALA A 112 31.33 1.55 20.07
C ALA A 112 31.22 2.39 21.35
N LYS A 113 32.27 2.35 22.20
CA LYS A 113 32.31 2.98 23.53
C LYS A 113 31.86 4.45 23.53
N ASP A 114 32.38 5.24 22.59
CA ASP A 114 32.23 6.71 22.62
C ASP A 114 31.13 7.25 21.69
N GLN A 115 30.28 6.35 21.18
CA GLN A 115 29.25 6.65 20.17
C GLN A 115 27.81 6.47 20.68
N GLY A 116 27.63 6.04 21.94
CA GLY A 116 26.32 6.00 22.58
C GLY A 116 25.64 7.36 22.62
N GLY A 117 24.32 7.38 22.44
CA GLY A 117 23.54 8.62 22.34
C GLY A 117 23.70 9.38 21.02
N ARG A 118 24.50 8.90 20.06
CA ARG A 118 24.65 9.49 18.72
C ARG A 118 24.04 8.57 17.67
N ALA A 119 23.53 9.16 16.58
CA ALA A 119 23.07 8.40 15.43
C ALA A 119 24.26 7.75 14.70
N GLN A 120 24.15 6.45 14.43
CA GLN A 120 25.12 5.62 13.73
C GLN A 120 24.50 5.05 12.45
N GLU A 121 25.34 4.73 11.48
CA GLU A 121 24.94 4.04 10.25
C GLU A 121 25.75 2.76 10.06
N ALA A 122 25.11 1.72 9.50
CA ALA A 122 25.77 0.47 9.13
C ALA A 122 25.23 -0.04 7.80
N SER A 123 26.10 -0.62 6.97
CA SER A 123 25.73 -1.26 5.71
C SER A 123 26.16 -2.72 5.73
N LEU A 124 25.18 -3.61 5.76
CA LEU A 124 25.39 -5.06 5.84
C LEU A 124 25.07 -5.70 4.50
N THR A 125 26.04 -6.36 3.88
CA THR A 125 25.78 -7.24 2.72
C THR A 125 25.24 -8.56 3.24
N LEU A 126 24.13 -9.01 2.68
CA LEU A 126 23.40 -10.20 3.11
C LEU A 126 23.36 -11.21 1.95
N ASP A 127 23.38 -12.51 2.27
CA ASP A 127 23.27 -13.56 1.25
C ASP A 127 21.83 -13.61 0.68
N PRO A 128 21.62 -13.35 -0.63
CA PRO A 128 20.29 -13.39 -1.23
C PRO A 128 19.64 -14.78 -1.19
N ARG A 129 20.42 -15.86 -1.04
CA ARG A 129 19.91 -17.25 -0.97
C ARG A 129 19.11 -17.52 0.30
N LEU A 130 19.19 -16.64 1.30
CA LEU A 130 18.35 -16.69 2.50
C LEU A 130 16.90 -16.23 2.23
N LEU A 131 16.63 -15.63 1.07
CA LEU A 131 15.32 -15.10 0.72
C LEU A 131 14.36 -16.18 0.22
N THR A 132 13.10 -16.03 0.61
CA THR A 132 11.93 -16.75 0.07
C THR A 132 10.94 -15.73 -0.52
N SER A 133 9.71 -16.16 -0.83
CA SER A 133 8.63 -15.26 -1.26
C SER A 133 8.19 -14.26 -0.17
N PHE A 134 8.39 -14.57 1.11
CA PHE A 134 8.17 -13.64 2.22
C PHE A 134 9.27 -13.73 3.27
N ASN A 135 9.89 -12.60 3.56
CA ASN A 135 11.12 -12.50 4.34
C ASN A 135 10.89 -11.71 5.61
N ARG A 136 11.54 -12.13 6.70
CA ARG A 136 11.55 -11.44 7.99
C ARG A 136 12.98 -11.08 8.36
N ILE A 137 13.22 -9.80 8.61
CA ILE A 137 14.43 -9.34 9.30
C ILE A 137 14.06 -9.02 10.74
N GLN A 138 14.67 -9.73 11.69
CA GLN A 138 14.55 -9.44 13.11
C GLN A 138 15.82 -8.74 13.62
N PHE A 139 15.62 -7.82 14.55
CA PHE A 139 16.68 -7.14 15.27
C PHE A 139 16.52 -7.49 16.74
N ARG A 140 17.50 -8.23 17.30
CA ARG A 140 17.52 -8.59 18.72
C ARG A 140 18.61 -7.78 19.43
N LEU A 141 18.21 -6.91 20.34
CA LEU A 141 19.13 -6.27 21.28
C LEU A 141 19.55 -7.31 22.31
N ILE A 142 20.86 -7.52 22.44
CA ILE A 142 21.50 -8.09 23.62
C ILE A 142 22.13 -6.91 24.36
N GLY A 143 21.67 -6.62 25.57
CA GLY A 143 21.99 -5.35 26.24
C GLY A 143 22.26 -5.50 27.72
N HIS A 144 23.47 -5.14 28.13
CA HIS A 144 23.96 -5.18 29.50
C HIS A 144 24.37 -3.77 29.94
N TYR A 145 24.15 -3.42 31.21
CA TYR A 145 24.52 -2.09 31.76
C TYR A 145 25.44 -2.16 32.99
N THR A 146 25.71 -3.36 33.50
CA THR A 146 26.58 -3.58 34.66
C THR A 146 27.21 -4.97 34.58
N LEU A 147 28.38 -5.16 35.21
CA LEU A 147 29.05 -6.45 35.34
C LEU A 147 28.59 -7.23 36.60
N ARG A 148 27.58 -6.70 37.31
CA ARG A 148 26.97 -7.30 38.51
C ARG A 148 25.60 -7.88 38.16
N CYS A 149 24.83 -8.29 39.17
CA CYS A 149 23.42 -8.67 38.98
C CYS A 149 22.66 -7.55 38.25
N GLU A 150 22.07 -7.87 37.10
CA GLU A 150 21.36 -6.91 36.26
C GLU A 150 19.84 -7.06 36.36
N ASP A 151 19.12 -6.00 35.97
CA ASP A 151 17.68 -6.01 35.75
C ASP A 151 17.49 -5.90 34.23
N GLU A 152 17.06 -6.99 33.59
CA GLU A 152 16.84 -7.02 32.13
C GLU A 152 15.86 -5.95 31.64
N THR A 153 15.03 -5.38 32.54
CA THR A 153 14.04 -4.34 32.21
C THR A 153 14.51 -2.92 32.55
N ASN A 154 15.77 -2.74 32.95
CA ASN A 154 16.32 -1.44 33.32
C ASN A 154 16.18 -0.42 32.18
N SER A 155 15.69 0.78 32.50
CA SER A 155 15.44 1.87 31.54
C SER A 155 16.69 2.34 30.77
N SER A 156 17.88 2.07 31.31
CA SER A 156 19.17 2.33 30.67
C SER A 156 19.46 1.40 29.49
N ILE A 157 18.80 0.25 29.38
CA ILE A 157 19.01 -0.71 28.29
C ILE A 157 18.08 -0.39 27.13
N TRP A 158 18.61 0.26 26.08
CA TRP A 158 17.82 0.56 24.89
C TRP A 158 18.65 0.79 23.62
N ALA A 159 18.01 0.46 22.49
CA ALA A 159 18.42 0.87 21.15
C ALA A 159 17.19 1.22 20.30
N GLU A 160 17.32 2.12 19.33
CA GLU A 160 16.27 2.44 18.37
C GLU A 160 16.83 2.37 16.94
N ILE A 161 16.14 1.64 16.06
CA ILE A 161 16.46 1.55 14.63
C ILE A 161 15.49 2.43 13.86
N SER A 162 16.00 3.45 13.17
CA SER A 162 15.20 4.40 12.40
C SER A 162 14.39 3.70 11.32
N ASN A 163 13.14 4.14 11.11
CA ASN A 163 12.33 3.70 9.98
C ASN A 163 12.75 4.31 8.64
N GLY A 164 13.79 5.17 8.65
CA GLY A 164 14.58 5.52 7.46
C GLY A 164 15.66 4.48 7.13
N SER A 165 15.78 3.38 7.86
CA SER A 165 16.61 2.24 7.42
C SER A 165 16.01 1.62 6.16
N GLU A 166 16.84 1.00 5.33
CA GLU A 166 16.50 0.58 3.96
C GLU A 166 17.06 -0.81 3.63
N ILE A 167 16.34 -1.56 2.80
CA ILE A 167 16.83 -2.74 2.11
C ILE A 167 17.01 -2.37 0.65
N GLN A 168 18.23 -2.51 0.13
CA GLN A 168 18.56 -2.36 -1.27
C GLN A 168 18.78 -3.75 -1.88
N MET A 169 18.04 -4.06 -2.94
CA MET A 169 18.13 -5.29 -3.71
C MET A 169 18.60 -4.97 -5.13
N THR A 170 19.57 -5.72 -5.65
CA THR A 170 19.75 -5.85 -7.10
C THR A 170 18.96 -7.08 -7.53
N THR A 171 18.09 -6.89 -8.52
CA THR A 171 17.18 -7.93 -9.03
C THR A 171 17.41 -8.12 -10.51
N GLN A 172 17.31 -9.36 -10.99
CA GLN A 172 17.37 -9.72 -12.40
C GLN A 172 16.01 -10.28 -12.81
N ALA A 173 15.40 -9.74 -13.87
CA ALA A 173 14.12 -10.25 -14.38
C ALA A 173 14.24 -11.72 -14.87
N LEU A 174 13.21 -12.51 -14.59
CA LEU A 174 13.07 -13.91 -15.00
C LEU A 174 11.91 -14.05 -15.99
N SER A 175 12.06 -14.94 -16.98
CA SER A 175 10.96 -15.27 -17.89
C SER A 175 9.96 -16.22 -17.23
N MET A 176 8.71 -15.79 -17.11
CA MET A 176 7.59 -16.64 -16.72
C MET A 176 6.96 -17.33 -17.95
N ALA A 177 6.24 -18.43 -17.73
CA ALA A 177 5.32 -18.98 -18.73
C ALA A 177 4.21 -17.96 -19.05
N ASN A 178 3.69 -18.02 -20.28
CA ASN A 178 2.49 -17.29 -20.65
C ASN A 178 1.27 -18.14 -20.26
N ASP A 179 0.83 -18.05 -19.01
CA ASP A 179 -0.37 -18.74 -18.52
C ASP A 179 -1.18 -17.80 -17.61
N LEU A 180 -2.48 -17.66 -17.92
CA LEU A 180 -3.44 -16.86 -17.16
C LEU A 180 -3.74 -17.44 -15.77
N VAL A 181 -3.39 -18.70 -15.49
CA VAL A 181 -3.56 -19.33 -14.17
C VAL A 181 -2.81 -18.60 -13.05
N TYR A 182 -1.72 -17.90 -13.38
CA TYR A 182 -0.93 -17.10 -12.42
C TYR A 182 -1.53 -15.71 -12.14
N PHE A 183 -2.54 -15.27 -12.90
CA PHE A 183 -3.14 -13.96 -12.72
C PHE A 183 -3.70 -13.79 -11.29
N PRO A 184 -3.39 -12.69 -10.57
CA PRO A 184 -2.91 -11.40 -11.06
C PRO A 184 -1.39 -11.23 -11.22
N GLU A 185 -0.58 -12.22 -10.87
CA GLU A 185 0.87 -12.15 -11.10
C GLU A 185 1.16 -12.35 -12.60
N PRO A 186 2.20 -11.69 -13.18
CA PRO A 186 3.13 -10.75 -12.56
C PRO A 186 2.66 -9.28 -12.45
N PHE A 187 1.43 -8.98 -12.90
CA PHE A 187 0.89 -7.61 -12.98
C PHE A 187 0.64 -6.98 -11.60
N PHE A 188 0.33 -7.80 -10.58
CA PHE A 188 0.26 -7.39 -9.18
C PHE A 188 0.72 -8.53 -8.26
N TYR A 189 1.70 -8.24 -7.41
CA TYR A 189 2.07 -9.07 -6.26
C TYR A 189 1.55 -8.45 -4.97
N ALA A 190 0.95 -9.27 -4.10
CA ALA A 190 0.41 -8.81 -2.82
C ALA A 190 1.49 -8.47 -1.77
N LEU A 191 2.69 -9.05 -1.92
CA LEU A 191 3.82 -8.91 -0.98
C LEU A 191 4.94 -8.00 -1.52
N ASP A 192 4.76 -7.38 -2.68
CA ASP A 192 5.64 -6.33 -3.19
C ASP A 192 5.25 -4.99 -2.56
N TYR A 193 6.20 -4.34 -1.86
CA TYR A 193 5.99 -3.10 -1.11
C TYR A 193 6.35 -1.82 -1.88
N SER A 194 6.78 -1.93 -3.15
CA SER A 194 6.99 -0.77 -4.02
C SER A 194 5.66 -0.11 -4.43
N GLN A 195 5.66 1.07 -5.07
CA GLN A 195 4.42 1.57 -5.67
C GLN A 195 4.05 0.70 -6.89
N LEU A 196 2.77 0.33 -7.04
CA LEU A 196 2.34 -0.41 -8.24
C LEU A 196 2.45 0.49 -9.48
N GLU A 197 3.38 0.23 -10.38
CA GLU A 197 3.42 0.88 -11.70
C GLU A 197 2.99 -0.12 -12.79
N LEU A 198 1.95 0.22 -13.54
CA LEU A 198 1.35 -0.66 -14.54
C LEU A 198 0.88 0.17 -15.76
N PRO A 199 1.70 0.30 -16.82
CA PRO A 199 1.33 1.02 -18.03
C PRO A 199 0.10 0.42 -18.72
N MET A 200 -0.68 1.29 -19.35
CA MET A 200 -1.87 0.94 -20.13
C MET A 200 -1.67 1.40 -21.57
N VAL A 201 -1.69 0.45 -22.50
CA VAL A 201 -1.31 0.63 -23.90
C VAL A 201 -2.55 0.58 -24.79
N PHE A 202 -2.69 1.56 -25.67
CA PHE A 202 -3.85 1.74 -26.54
C PHE A 202 -3.43 1.95 -27.99
N ALA A 203 -4.40 1.82 -28.91
CA ALA A 203 -4.29 2.40 -30.25
C ALA A 203 -4.02 3.92 -30.20
N GLY A 204 -3.51 4.49 -31.29
CA GLY A 204 -3.16 5.93 -31.36
C GLY A 204 -4.32 6.90 -31.08
N ARG A 205 -5.56 6.45 -31.20
CA ARG A 205 -6.76 7.16 -30.75
C ARG A 205 -7.63 6.18 -29.93
N PRO A 206 -7.51 6.15 -28.60
CA PRO A 206 -8.30 5.23 -27.77
C PRO A 206 -9.78 5.60 -27.86
N SER A 207 -10.63 4.59 -28.01
CA SER A 207 -12.08 4.74 -27.96
C SER A 207 -12.57 4.94 -26.53
N MET A 208 -13.79 5.47 -26.37
CA MET A 208 -14.40 5.61 -25.03
C MET A 208 -14.59 4.26 -24.34
N GLY A 209 -14.88 3.18 -25.08
CA GLY A 209 -14.98 1.84 -24.50
C GLY A 209 -13.64 1.29 -24.01
N ALA A 210 -12.54 1.51 -24.76
CA ALA A 210 -11.21 1.15 -24.30
C ALA A 210 -10.79 1.95 -23.05
N LEU A 211 -11.06 3.26 -23.00
CA LEU A 211 -10.82 4.09 -21.82
C LEU A 211 -11.68 3.66 -20.62
N GLN A 212 -12.92 3.24 -20.85
CA GLN A 212 -13.78 2.70 -19.79
C GLN A 212 -13.24 1.37 -19.25
N ALA A 213 -12.87 0.42 -20.13
CA ALA A 213 -12.26 -0.85 -19.74
C ALA A 213 -10.96 -0.64 -18.94
N ALA A 214 -10.14 0.34 -19.35
CA ALA A 214 -8.95 0.75 -18.61
C ALA A 214 -9.26 1.36 -17.24
N GLY A 215 -10.30 2.21 -17.13
CA GLY A 215 -10.76 2.78 -15.87
C GLY A 215 -11.29 1.72 -14.89
N GLU A 216 -11.99 0.70 -15.39
CA GLU A 216 -12.45 -0.44 -14.59
C GLU A 216 -11.27 -1.25 -14.04
N LEU A 217 -10.25 -1.55 -14.86
CA LEU A 217 -9.03 -2.24 -14.43
C LEU A 217 -8.16 -1.39 -13.48
N ALA A 218 -7.95 -0.11 -13.78
CA ALA A 218 -7.23 0.83 -12.92
C ALA A 218 -7.88 0.92 -11.53
N SER A 219 -9.21 0.94 -11.47
CA SER A 219 -9.97 0.96 -10.22
C SER A 219 -9.78 -0.32 -9.40
N TRP A 220 -9.73 -1.48 -10.07
CA TRP A 220 -9.51 -2.78 -9.41
C TRP A 220 -8.09 -2.95 -8.90
N PHE A 221 -7.08 -2.74 -9.75
CA PHE A 221 -5.67 -2.78 -9.35
C PHE A 221 -5.35 -1.72 -8.28
N GLY A 222 -5.92 -0.52 -8.38
CA GLY A 222 -5.78 0.53 -7.38
C GLY A 222 -6.46 0.21 -6.03
N ALA A 223 -7.50 -0.63 -6.03
CA ALA A 223 -8.06 -1.18 -4.78
C ALA A 223 -7.14 -2.23 -4.16
N LEU A 224 -6.52 -3.10 -4.97
CA LEU A 224 -5.55 -4.11 -4.51
C LEU A 224 -4.27 -3.49 -3.93
N SER A 225 -3.74 -2.44 -4.57
CA SER A 225 -2.49 -1.76 -4.14
C SER A 225 -2.73 -0.52 -3.28
N GLY A 226 -3.95 -0.27 -2.81
CA GLY A 226 -4.34 1.01 -2.17
C GLY A 226 -3.54 1.42 -0.92
N TRP A 227 -2.76 0.51 -0.34
CA TRP A 227 -1.84 0.73 0.77
C TRP A 227 -0.43 1.21 0.35
N ARG A 228 0.02 0.86 -0.87
CA ARG A 228 1.30 1.29 -1.49
C ARG A 228 1.13 2.29 -2.65
N GLY A 229 -0.11 2.53 -3.06
CA GLY A 229 -0.46 3.38 -4.19
C GLY A 229 -0.35 2.65 -5.54
N ALA A 230 -0.77 3.33 -6.60
CA ALA A 230 -0.65 2.88 -7.99
C ALA A 230 -0.30 4.04 -8.92
N ARG A 231 0.25 3.72 -10.10
CA ARG A 231 0.47 4.62 -11.22
C ARG A 231 0.16 3.87 -12.53
N PHE A 232 -0.81 4.39 -13.28
CA PHE A 232 -1.22 3.84 -14.57
C PHE A 232 -0.86 4.87 -15.66
N SER A 233 0.29 4.67 -16.31
CA SER A 233 0.76 5.56 -17.38
C SER A 233 0.16 5.12 -18.72
N ALA A 234 -0.44 6.04 -19.47
CA ALA A 234 -0.97 5.75 -20.81
C ALA A 234 0.13 5.73 -21.87
N VAL A 235 0.07 4.78 -22.80
CA VAL A 235 0.92 4.68 -23.99
C VAL A 235 0.03 4.60 -25.22
N LEU A 236 0.20 5.49 -26.20
CA LEU A 236 -0.64 5.58 -27.41
C LEU A 236 0.17 5.16 -28.64
N ASP A 237 -0.28 4.09 -29.31
CA ASP A 237 0.35 3.43 -30.48
C ASP A 237 1.85 3.05 -30.35
N GLY A 238 2.42 3.18 -29.16
CA GLY A 238 3.82 2.89 -28.86
C GLY A 238 4.04 1.49 -28.29
N MET A 239 5.28 1.01 -28.41
CA MET A 239 5.76 -0.11 -27.60
C MET A 239 5.71 0.30 -26.11
N PRO A 240 5.18 -0.53 -25.20
CA PRO A 240 5.29 -0.26 -23.76
C PRO A 240 6.76 -0.09 -23.30
N PRO A 241 7.01 0.60 -22.18
CA PRO A 241 8.29 0.52 -21.49
C PRO A 241 8.61 -0.94 -21.13
N PRO A 242 9.89 -1.32 -20.97
CA PRO A 242 10.31 -2.68 -20.63
C PRO A 242 9.94 -3.03 -19.18
N ARG A 243 8.64 -3.31 -18.96
CA ARG A 243 7.96 -3.66 -17.71
C ARG A 243 6.64 -4.38 -18.06
N HIS A 244 6.00 -5.02 -17.09
CA HIS A 244 4.64 -5.58 -17.31
C HIS A 244 3.63 -4.46 -17.59
N ALA A 245 2.71 -4.69 -18.52
CA ALA A 245 1.72 -3.71 -18.96
C ALA A 245 0.37 -4.36 -19.34
N ILE A 246 -0.69 -3.55 -19.36
CA ILE A 246 -2.01 -3.93 -19.89
C ILE A 246 -2.18 -3.31 -21.28
N VAL A 247 -2.72 -4.06 -22.24
CA VAL A 247 -2.93 -3.62 -23.63
C VAL A 247 -4.40 -3.78 -24.01
N PHE A 248 -4.96 -2.78 -24.69
CA PHE A 248 -6.34 -2.79 -25.19
C PHE A 248 -6.32 -2.84 -26.72
N ALA A 249 -6.91 -3.89 -27.29
CA ALA A 249 -6.81 -4.20 -28.71
C ALA A 249 -8.16 -4.71 -29.29
N ALA A 250 -9.01 -3.78 -29.73
CA ALA A 250 -10.14 -4.15 -30.60
C ALA A 250 -9.62 -4.41 -32.02
N ASN A 251 -10.31 -5.26 -32.80
CA ASN A 251 -9.90 -5.63 -34.16
C ASN A 251 -9.54 -4.44 -35.06
N GLY A 252 -10.39 -3.39 -35.03
CA GLY A 252 -10.18 -2.14 -35.77
C GLY A 252 -9.41 -1.04 -35.01
N GLN A 253 -9.09 -1.24 -33.73
CA GLN A 253 -8.42 -0.25 -32.87
C GLN A 253 -7.45 -0.96 -31.91
N ARG A 254 -6.21 -1.14 -32.36
CA ARG A 254 -5.13 -1.82 -31.62
C ARG A 254 -3.76 -1.17 -31.88
N PRO A 255 -2.81 -1.26 -30.93
CA PRO A 255 -1.46 -0.71 -31.11
C PRO A 255 -0.72 -1.31 -32.31
N GLY A 256 0.17 -0.53 -32.92
CA GLY A 256 0.97 -0.92 -34.09
C GLY A 256 1.64 -2.29 -33.99
N PHE A 257 2.25 -2.60 -32.84
CA PHE A 257 2.95 -3.88 -32.63
C PHE A 257 2.02 -5.11 -32.53
N LEU A 258 0.70 -4.92 -32.40
CA LEU A 258 -0.30 -6.00 -32.41
C LEU A 258 -1.09 -6.10 -33.72
N LYS A 259 -0.77 -5.28 -34.74
CA LYS A 259 -1.47 -5.31 -36.04
C LYS A 259 -1.40 -6.66 -36.74
N GLY A 260 -0.32 -7.43 -36.52
CA GLY A 260 -0.13 -8.77 -37.08
C GLY A 260 -0.94 -9.89 -36.42
N LEU A 261 -1.62 -9.64 -35.30
CA LEU A 261 -2.50 -10.65 -34.69
C LEU A 261 -3.75 -10.87 -35.57
N PRO A 262 -4.29 -12.10 -35.65
CA PRO A 262 -5.57 -12.33 -36.29
C PRO A 262 -6.70 -11.57 -35.57
N PRO A 263 -7.78 -11.19 -36.27
CA PRO A 263 -8.96 -10.61 -35.62
C PRO A 263 -9.67 -11.65 -34.75
N VAL A 264 -10.13 -11.25 -33.57
CA VAL A 264 -10.89 -12.12 -32.66
C VAL A 264 -12.40 -12.06 -32.97
N SER A 265 -13.11 -13.16 -32.73
CA SER A 265 -14.57 -13.27 -32.97
C SER A 265 -15.42 -13.21 -31.69
N ALA A 266 -14.78 -13.03 -30.54
CA ALA A 266 -15.39 -12.98 -29.21
C ALA A 266 -14.48 -12.15 -28.27
N PRO A 267 -14.99 -11.67 -27.12
CA PRO A 267 -14.13 -11.05 -26.12
C PRO A 267 -13.12 -12.06 -25.59
N MET A 268 -11.86 -11.64 -25.48
CA MET A 268 -10.74 -12.49 -25.13
C MET A 268 -9.76 -11.75 -24.21
N ILE A 269 -9.09 -12.53 -23.36
CA ILE A 269 -7.99 -12.09 -22.51
C ILE A 269 -6.80 -12.96 -22.88
N ALA A 270 -5.64 -12.37 -23.11
CA ALA A 270 -4.40 -13.11 -23.34
C ALA A 270 -3.26 -12.59 -22.45
N VAL A 271 -2.30 -13.46 -22.14
CA VAL A 271 -1.00 -13.08 -21.62
C VAL A 271 0.06 -13.43 -22.66
N MET A 272 0.91 -12.46 -23.00
CA MET A 272 2.01 -12.68 -23.94
C MET A 272 3.30 -12.02 -23.47
N SER A 273 4.42 -12.50 -23.99
CA SER A 273 5.73 -11.90 -23.75
C SER A 273 5.83 -10.52 -24.40
N HIS A 274 6.48 -9.57 -23.74
CA HIS A 274 6.73 -8.23 -24.30
C HIS A 274 7.69 -8.34 -25.51
N PRO A 275 7.34 -7.80 -26.70
CA PRO A 275 8.02 -8.12 -27.96
C PRO A 275 9.55 -7.97 -27.97
N SER A 276 10.09 -6.94 -27.30
CA SER A 276 11.54 -6.70 -27.19
C SER A 276 12.19 -7.16 -25.88
N ARG A 277 11.42 -7.68 -24.91
CA ARG A 277 11.88 -8.06 -23.56
C ARG A 277 11.03 -9.21 -22.98
N PRO A 278 11.25 -10.47 -23.40
CA PRO A 278 10.33 -11.57 -23.10
C PRO A 278 10.10 -11.91 -21.63
N GLU A 279 10.97 -11.41 -20.75
CA GLU A 279 10.86 -11.47 -19.29
C GLU A 279 9.60 -10.73 -18.80
N PHE A 280 9.26 -9.61 -19.42
CA PHE A 280 8.06 -8.86 -19.12
C PHE A 280 6.84 -9.38 -19.88
N LYS A 281 5.66 -9.22 -19.28
CA LYS A 281 4.39 -9.75 -19.77
C LYS A 281 3.39 -8.64 -20.09
N LEU A 282 2.61 -8.87 -21.13
CA LEU A 282 1.51 -8.02 -21.56
C LEU A 282 0.19 -8.75 -21.30
N LEU A 283 -0.71 -8.14 -20.53
CA LEU A 283 -2.10 -8.58 -20.40
C LEU A 283 -2.90 -7.91 -21.52
N VAL A 284 -3.26 -8.65 -22.55
CA VAL A 284 -3.94 -8.12 -23.73
C VAL A 284 -5.43 -8.42 -23.66
N LEU A 285 -6.24 -7.37 -23.54
CA LEU A 285 -7.68 -7.45 -23.69
C LEU A 285 -8.02 -7.26 -25.16
N MET A 286 -8.70 -8.25 -25.74
CA MET A 286 -9.04 -8.31 -27.15
C MET A 286 -10.55 -8.40 -27.36
N GLY A 287 -11.01 -7.83 -28.47
CA GLY A 287 -12.43 -7.85 -28.81
C GLY A 287 -12.68 -7.49 -30.27
N ARG A 288 -13.89 -7.78 -30.75
CA ARG A 288 -14.37 -7.27 -32.04
C ARG A 288 -14.46 -5.74 -32.00
N ASP A 289 -14.92 -5.21 -30.86
CA ASP A 289 -15.26 -3.81 -30.63
C ASP A 289 -15.08 -3.39 -29.15
N ASP A 290 -15.55 -2.18 -28.84
CA ASP A 290 -15.57 -1.58 -27.50
C ASP A 290 -16.39 -2.38 -26.46
N GLN A 291 -17.46 -3.07 -26.86
CA GLN A 291 -18.30 -3.84 -25.93
C GLN A 291 -17.57 -5.11 -25.48
N ASP A 292 -16.91 -5.79 -26.41
CA ASP A 292 -16.07 -6.94 -26.10
C ASP A 292 -14.92 -6.56 -25.15
N LEU A 293 -14.26 -5.41 -25.36
CA LEU A 293 -13.20 -4.92 -24.45
C LEU A 293 -13.71 -4.69 -23.03
N GLN A 294 -14.89 -4.08 -22.88
CA GLN A 294 -15.52 -3.91 -21.56
C GLN A 294 -15.92 -5.26 -20.94
N GLN A 295 -16.44 -6.19 -21.73
CA GLN A 295 -16.81 -7.52 -21.25
C GLN A 295 -15.58 -8.29 -20.75
N ALA A 296 -14.45 -8.21 -21.46
CA ALA A 296 -13.19 -8.80 -21.04
C ALA A 296 -12.67 -8.19 -19.73
N ALA A 297 -12.70 -6.85 -19.59
CA ALA A 297 -12.30 -6.19 -18.35
C ALA A 297 -13.17 -6.59 -17.16
N ARG A 298 -14.49 -6.67 -17.33
CA ARG A 298 -15.43 -7.07 -16.27
C ARG A 298 -15.27 -8.54 -15.90
N ALA A 299 -15.02 -9.42 -16.86
CA ALA A 299 -14.76 -10.83 -16.59
C ALA A 299 -13.52 -11.01 -15.71
N LEU A 300 -12.44 -10.26 -16.00
CA LEU A 300 -11.22 -10.26 -15.21
C LEU A 300 -11.47 -9.72 -13.78
N VAL A 301 -12.06 -8.52 -13.67
CA VAL A 301 -12.32 -7.82 -12.39
C VAL A 301 -13.26 -8.61 -11.47
N LEU A 302 -14.23 -9.32 -12.03
CA LEU A 302 -15.22 -10.11 -11.29
C LEU A 302 -14.82 -11.57 -11.08
N GLY A 303 -13.67 -12.02 -11.61
CA GLY A 303 -13.24 -13.42 -11.54
C GLY A 303 -14.15 -14.40 -12.28
N GLN A 304 -14.71 -13.97 -13.42
CA GLN A 304 -15.67 -14.73 -14.24
C GLN A 304 -15.10 -15.19 -15.60
N ALA A 305 -13.81 -14.99 -15.84
CA ALA A 305 -13.09 -15.60 -16.96
C ALA A 305 -12.50 -16.96 -16.56
N GLY A 306 -12.43 -17.91 -17.50
CA GLY A 306 -11.66 -19.14 -17.31
C GLY A 306 -10.17 -18.87 -17.49
N MET A 307 -9.44 -18.68 -16.40
CA MET A 307 -8.04 -18.25 -16.40
C MET A 307 -7.08 -19.45 -16.49
N SER A 308 -6.85 -19.94 -17.70
CA SER A 308 -5.90 -21.04 -17.97
C SER A 308 -5.36 -20.94 -19.39
N GLY A 309 -4.08 -21.25 -19.58
CA GLY A 309 -3.37 -21.12 -20.85
C GLY A 309 -3.01 -19.67 -21.18
N ASP A 310 -2.40 -19.46 -22.35
CA ASP A 310 -1.97 -18.13 -22.81
C ASP A 310 -3.15 -17.23 -23.21
N MET A 311 -4.30 -17.80 -23.58
CA MET A 311 -5.49 -17.07 -24.02
C MET A 311 -6.80 -17.71 -23.54
N ALA A 312 -7.67 -16.88 -22.96
CA ALA A 312 -9.00 -17.23 -22.50
C ALA A 312 -10.09 -16.52 -23.32
N ARG A 313 -11.09 -17.28 -23.79
CA ARG A 313 -12.34 -16.72 -24.31
C ARG A 313 -13.25 -16.34 -23.15
N VAL A 314 -13.83 -15.16 -23.20
CA VAL A 314 -14.75 -14.65 -22.19
C VAL A 314 -16.19 -14.99 -22.57
N GLY A 315 -16.87 -15.71 -21.67
CA GLY A 315 -18.30 -16.01 -21.77
C GLY A 315 -19.19 -14.85 -21.30
N GLN A 316 -20.46 -15.13 -21.03
CA GLN A 316 -21.39 -14.14 -20.50
C GLN A 316 -20.98 -13.72 -19.07
N VAL A 317 -20.79 -12.41 -18.86
CA VAL A 317 -20.44 -11.85 -17.55
C VAL A 317 -21.70 -11.46 -16.80
N ARG A 318 -21.93 -12.05 -15.62
CA ARG A 318 -23.02 -11.68 -14.72
C ARG A 318 -22.59 -10.50 -13.86
N LEU A 319 -23.05 -9.31 -14.23
CA LEU A 319 -22.83 -8.08 -13.45
C LEU A 319 -23.47 -8.19 -12.05
N VAL A 320 -22.77 -7.64 -11.05
CA VAL A 320 -23.32 -7.44 -9.71
C VAL A 320 -24.34 -6.30 -9.71
N ALA A 321 -25.26 -6.31 -8.73
CA ALA A 321 -26.25 -5.26 -8.55
C ALA A 321 -25.58 -3.87 -8.43
N PRO A 322 -26.19 -2.80 -9.00
CA PRO A 322 -25.67 -1.45 -8.89
C PRO A 322 -25.38 -1.02 -7.45
N ARG A 323 -24.28 -0.28 -7.28
CA ARG A 323 -23.85 0.27 -6.00
C ARG A 323 -24.89 1.25 -5.46
N LYS A 324 -25.11 1.23 -4.14
CA LYS A 324 -25.99 2.15 -3.42
C LYS A 324 -25.18 3.32 -2.82
N PRO A 325 -25.79 4.49 -2.61
CA PRO A 325 -25.14 5.58 -1.88
C PRO A 325 -24.56 5.10 -0.54
N TYR A 326 -23.34 5.53 -0.22
CA TYR A 326 -22.60 5.18 1.00
C TYR A 326 -22.22 3.70 1.21
N ASP A 327 -22.27 2.86 0.17
CA ASP A 327 -21.91 1.43 0.28
C ASP A 327 -20.41 1.12 0.04
N ALA A 328 -19.59 2.14 -0.26
CA ALA A 328 -18.20 1.99 -0.70
C ALA A 328 -17.33 1.23 0.33
N PRO A 329 -16.56 0.18 -0.03
CA PRO A 329 -16.03 -0.77 0.96
C PRO A 329 -15.01 -0.18 1.93
N ASN A 330 -14.21 0.79 1.45
CA ASN A 330 -13.17 1.47 2.24
C ASN A 330 -13.70 2.65 3.08
N TRP A 331 -15.01 2.85 3.13
CA TRP A 331 -15.67 3.92 3.88
C TRP A 331 -16.57 3.31 4.95
N VAL A 332 -16.66 3.98 6.11
CA VAL A 332 -17.59 3.60 7.17
C VAL A 332 -19.02 3.82 6.69
N ARG A 333 -19.81 2.76 6.74
CA ARG A 333 -21.21 2.74 6.29
C ARG A 333 -22.07 3.68 7.15
N SER A 334 -22.96 4.42 6.50
CA SER A 334 -23.96 5.28 7.16
C SER A 334 -25.25 4.54 7.52
N ASP A 335 -25.54 3.41 6.85
CA ASP A 335 -26.76 2.62 7.03
C ASP A 335 -26.71 1.64 8.22
N GLY A 336 -25.52 1.34 8.74
CA GLY A 336 -25.36 0.41 9.86
C GLY A 336 -23.97 0.38 10.48
N PRO A 337 -23.77 -0.41 11.55
CA PRO A 337 -22.49 -0.46 12.25
C PRO A 337 -21.38 -1.13 11.43
N THR A 338 -20.26 -0.42 11.23
CA THR A 338 -19.08 -0.96 10.52
C THR A 338 -18.16 -1.70 11.49
N ARG A 339 -17.59 -2.83 11.05
CA ARG A 339 -16.69 -3.67 11.87
C ARG A 339 -15.25 -3.23 11.70
N LEU A 340 -14.44 -3.16 12.77
CA LEU A 340 -12.98 -2.91 12.61
C LEU A 340 -12.31 -3.99 11.75
N GLY A 341 -12.79 -5.24 11.84
CA GLY A 341 -12.32 -6.35 11.01
C GLY A 341 -12.66 -6.27 9.52
N SER A 342 -13.43 -5.28 9.08
CA SER A 342 -13.63 -4.95 7.64
C SER A 342 -12.90 -3.67 7.22
N LEU A 343 -12.13 -3.06 8.11
CA LEU A 343 -11.31 -1.87 7.86
C LEU A 343 -9.81 -2.19 7.91
N ALA A 344 -9.42 -3.19 8.70
CA ALA A 344 -8.09 -3.80 8.65
C ALA A 344 -7.93 -4.70 7.41
N ALA A 345 -6.78 -4.62 6.73
CA ALA A 345 -6.50 -5.41 5.53
C ALA A 345 -6.30 -6.91 5.86
N ARG A 346 -5.64 -7.20 6.98
CA ARG A 346 -5.33 -8.57 7.45
C ARG A 346 -5.85 -8.80 8.87
N LYS A 347 -5.84 -10.05 9.33
CA LYS A 347 -6.26 -10.41 10.71
C LYS A 347 -5.19 -10.02 11.73
N GLU A 348 -3.95 -10.00 11.27
CA GLU A 348 -2.71 -9.82 12.01
C GLU A 348 -2.53 -8.34 12.38
N ASP A 349 -2.99 -7.42 11.52
CA ASP A 349 -2.98 -5.96 11.76
C ASP A 349 -3.83 -5.55 13.00
N LEU A 350 -4.66 -6.45 13.53
CA LEU A 350 -5.47 -6.27 14.74
C LEU A 350 -4.92 -7.02 15.97
N GLN A 351 -3.65 -7.42 15.93
CA GLN A 351 -2.97 -8.23 16.95
C GLN A 351 -1.54 -7.73 17.18
N VAL A 352 -1.06 -7.82 18.42
CA VAL A 352 0.32 -7.46 18.78
C VAL A 352 0.82 -8.35 19.92
N SER A 353 2.11 -8.70 19.92
CA SER A 353 2.75 -9.45 21.01
C SER A 353 4.16 -8.91 21.27
N GLY A 354 4.63 -8.99 22.52
CA GLY A 354 5.93 -8.46 22.94
C GLY A 354 5.99 -8.15 24.43
N LEU A 355 7.16 -7.73 24.90
CA LEU A 355 7.35 -7.19 26.27
C LEU A 355 6.73 -5.78 26.37
N GLN A 356 7.02 -4.94 25.37
CA GLN A 356 6.34 -3.67 25.13
C GLN A 356 5.58 -3.77 23.81
N LEU A 357 4.31 -3.35 23.81
CA LEU A 357 3.44 -3.52 22.65
C LEU A 357 3.39 -2.24 21.80
N ALA A 358 3.58 -2.41 20.49
CA ALA A 358 3.28 -1.37 19.53
C ALA A 358 1.76 -1.07 19.53
N PRO A 359 1.33 0.19 19.26
CA PRO A 359 -0.08 0.51 19.16
C PRO A 359 -0.71 -0.19 17.94
N ILE A 360 -1.91 -0.73 18.12
CA ILE A 360 -2.74 -1.21 17.00
C ILE A 360 -3.37 0.03 16.35
N ARG A 361 -3.13 0.23 15.06
CA ARG A 361 -3.64 1.37 14.28
C ARG A 361 -4.64 0.88 13.23
N VAL A 362 -5.81 1.52 13.16
CA VAL A 362 -6.87 1.18 12.19
C VAL A 362 -7.30 2.43 11.43
N ALA A 363 -6.87 2.53 10.18
CA ALA A 363 -7.31 3.58 9.27
C ALA A 363 -8.78 3.39 8.87
N PHE A 364 -9.54 4.49 8.78
CA PHE A 364 -10.93 4.47 8.31
C PHE A 364 -11.31 5.78 7.61
N ARG A 365 -12.22 5.70 6.64
CA ARG A 365 -12.74 6.85 5.91
C ARG A 365 -14.21 7.09 6.26
N VAL A 366 -14.64 8.34 6.24
CA VAL A 366 -16.01 8.74 6.58
C VAL A 366 -16.53 9.65 5.47
N PRO A 367 -17.78 9.46 4.98
CA PRO A 367 -18.35 10.31 3.93
C PRO A 367 -18.22 11.81 4.28
N GLY A 368 -17.70 12.60 3.33
CA GLY A 368 -17.35 14.02 3.58
C GLY A 368 -18.56 14.94 3.79
N ASP A 369 -19.75 14.41 3.53
CA ASP A 369 -21.07 15.01 3.69
C ASP A 369 -21.77 14.59 5.00
N LEU A 370 -21.11 13.82 5.89
CA LEU A 370 -21.66 13.52 7.21
C LEU A 370 -21.62 14.74 8.13
N PHE A 371 -22.80 15.20 8.54
CA PHE A 371 -22.96 16.34 9.44
C PHE A 371 -23.12 15.88 10.89
N THR A 372 -22.23 16.32 11.79
CA THR A 372 -22.14 15.79 13.17
C THR A 372 -22.61 16.76 14.26
N TRP A 373 -23.17 17.92 13.89
CA TRP A 373 -23.67 18.93 14.83
C TRP A 373 -24.70 18.34 15.80
N GLY A 374 -24.54 18.60 17.10
CA GLY A 374 -25.43 18.09 18.15
C GLY A 374 -25.28 16.60 18.47
N SER A 375 -24.36 15.88 17.81
CA SER A 375 -24.01 14.52 18.21
C SER A 375 -23.23 14.51 19.52
N ARG A 376 -23.59 13.61 20.45
CA ARG A 376 -22.85 13.36 21.70
C ARG A 376 -21.52 12.61 21.50
N GLY A 377 -21.21 12.19 20.27
CA GLY A 377 -20.03 11.38 19.94
C GLY A 377 -20.37 10.17 19.06
N ILE A 378 -19.40 9.66 18.32
CA ILE A 378 -19.57 8.46 17.49
C ILE A 378 -19.31 7.22 18.37
N PRO A 379 -20.26 6.28 18.54
CA PRO A 379 -20.07 5.19 19.49
C PRO A 379 -19.16 4.09 18.93
N LEU A 380 -18.04 3.86 19.62
CA LEU A 380 -17.08 2.80 19.36
C LEU A 380 -17.28 1.66 20.37
N ASN A 381 -17.83 0.56 19.89
CA ASN A 381 -18.30 -0.56 20.71
C ASN A 381 -17.23 -1.66 20.74
N LEU A 382 -16.20 -1.45 21.58
CA LEU A 382 -14.99 -2.29 21.67
C LEU A 382 -15.25 -3.70 22.22
N LYS A 383 -14.51 -4.66 21.67
CA LYS A 383 -14.32 -6.03 22.14
C LYS A 383 -12.87 -6.46 21.86
N PHE A 384 -12.14 -6.86 22.88
CA PHE A 384 -10.72 -7.23 22.80
C PHE A 384 -10.38 -8.30 23.85
N ARG A 385 -9.26 -8.99 23.63
CA ARG A 385 -8.69 -10.00 24.55
C ARG A 385 -7.18 -9.88 24.59
N TYR A 386 -6.60 -10.23 25.72
CA TYR A 386 -5.20 -10.04 26.04
C TYR A 386 -4.75 -11.10 27.05
N THR A 387 -3.45 -11.38 27.12
CA THR A 387 -2.85 -12.03 28.28
C THR A 387 -3.06 -11.11 29.48
N GLY A 388 -3.90 -11.51 30.45
CA GLY A 388 -4.20 -10.69 31.63
C GLY A 388 -3.00 -10.59 32.58
N PRO A 389 -2.77 -9.44 33.26
CA PRO A 389 -1.78 -9.33 34.31
C PRO A 389 -2.16 -10.20 35.52
N GLN A 390 -1.20 -10.62 36.34
CA GLN A 390 -1.48 -11.46 37.52
C GLN A 390 -2.26 -10.66 38.59
N ALA A 391 -2.04 -9.35 38.65
CA ALA A 391 -2.77 -8.43 39.52
C ALA A 391 -3.35 -7.22 38.76
N ASN A 392 -4.35 -6.56 39.35
CA ASN A 392 -4.87 -5.26 38.87
C ASN A 392 -3.86 -4.14 39.17
N ASN A 393 -2.74 -4.16 38.45
CA ASN A 393 -1.51 -3.40 38.69
C ASN A 393 -1.45 -2.03 37.99
N GLY A 394 -2.59 -1.50 37.54
CA GLY A 394 -2.66 -0.24 36.79
C GLY A 394 -2.43 -0.37 35.27
N SER A 395 -2.35 -1.60 34.74
CA SER A 395 -2.39 -1.87 33.29
C SER A 395 -3.60 -1.22 32.61
N ARG A 396 -3.41 -0.64 31.43
CA ARG A 396 -4.39 0.19 30.71
C ARG A 396 -4.36 0.00 29.19
N LEU A 397 -5.53 0.14 28.56
CA LEU A 397 -5.71 0.37 27.13
C LEU A 397 -6.05 1.85 26.90
N SER A 398 -5.14 2.60 26.28
CA SER A 398 -5.39 3.97 25.82
C SER A 398 -5.92 3.96 24.38
N ILE A 399 -6.93 4.79 24.12
CA ILE A 399 -7.65 4.84 22.85
C ILE A 399 -7.56 6.27 22.32
N GLY A 400 -7.14 6.42 21.07
CA GLY A 400 -7.04 7.70 20.38
C GLY A 400 -7.70 7.72 19.00
N VAL A 401 -7.92 8.91 18.47
CA VAL A 401 -8.32 9.15 17.07
C VAL A 401 -7.58 10.37 16.54
N ASN A 402 -6.87 10.24 15.41
CA ASN A 402 -6.11 11.33 14.78
C ASN A 402 -5.22 12.08 15.81
N ASP A 403 -4.34 11.31 16.46
CA ASP A 403 -3.41 11.72 17.53
C ASP A 403 -4.08 12.38 18.77
N PHE A 404 -5.41 12.35 18.86
CA PHE A 404 -6.16 12.84 20.01
C PHE A 404 -6.52 11.70 20.95
N PHE A 405 -6.10 11.77 22.21
CA PHE A 405 -6.53 10.85 23.26
C PHE A 405 -8.03 10.99 23.53
N VAL A 406 -8.77 9.87 23.49
CA VAL A 406 -10.22 9.82 23.70
C VAL A 406 -10.55 9.29 25.09
N GLN A 407 -10.01 8.12 25.46
CA GLN A 407 -10.33 7.44 26.71
C GLN A 407 -9.25 6.41 27.06
N SER A 408 -9.07 6.13 28.35
CA SER A 408 -8.29 4.98 28.83
C SER A 408 -9.21 4.00 29.57
N LEU A 409 -8.99 2.70 29.37
CA LEU A 409 -9.71 1.61 30.01
C LEU A 409 -8.74 0.77 30.84
N SER A 410 -9.07 0.47 32.09
CA SER A 410 -8.27 -0.43 32.92
C SER A 410 -8.29 -1.86 32.36
N LEU A 411 -7.14 -2.54 32.43
CA LEU A 411 -6.97 -3.95 32.10
C LEU A 411 -6.90 -4.76 33.40
N SER A 412 -7.55 -5.92 33.40
CA SER A 412 -7.75 -6.79 34.55
C SER A 412 -7.32 -8.23 34.28
N ALA A 413 -7.07 -9.00 35.34
CA ALA A 413 -6.50 -10.35 35.24
C ALA A 413 -7.29 -11.35 34.37
N ASN A 414 -8.59 -11.12 34.18
CA ASN A 414 -9.47 -11.94 33.33
C ASN A 414 -9.15 -11.92 31.82
N GLY A 415 -8.24 -11.06 31.33
CA GLY A 415 -7.73 -11.10 29.95
C GLY A 415 -8.75 -10.78 28.85
N ILE A 416 -9.94 -10.28 29.19
CA ILE A 416 -11.02 -9.97 28.26
C ILE A 416 -11.58 -8.59 28.59
N GLY A 417 -11.86 -7.78 27.56
CA GLY A 417 -12.39 -6.44 27.73
C GLY A 417 -13.35 -6.01 26.63
N GLY A 418 -14.27 -5.11 26.97
CA GLY A 418 -15.23 -4.53 26.03
C GLY A 418 -16.58 -4.18 26.65
N ALA A 419 -17.46 -3.65 25.82
CA ALA A 419 -18.76 -3.04 26.19
C ALA A 419 -19.84 -3.98 26.79
N GLN A 420 -19.44 -5.17 27.24
CA GLN A 420 -20.26 -6.19 27.90
C GLN A 420 -19.47 -6.96 28.98
N ALA A 421 -18.26 -6.51 29.34
CA ALA A 421 -17.46 -7.07 30.43
C ALA A 421 -17.87 -6.48 31.80
N GLY A 422 -18.70 -5.43 31.81
CA GLY A 422 -19.37 -4.97 33.01
C GLY A 422 -20.33 -6.02 33.55
N MET A 423 -19.96 -6.63 34.68
CA MET A 423 -20.88 -7.41 35.49
C MET A 423 -22.04 -6.49 35.91
N ARG A 424 -23.28 -6.86 35.58
CA ARG A 424 -24.48 -6.11 35.96
C ARG A 424 -24.65 -6.16 37.48
N MET A 425 -24.09 -5.18 38.19
CA MET A 425 -24.45 -4.93 39.58
C MET A 425 -25.96 -4.61 39.65
N PRO A 426 -26.72 -5.21 40.60
CA PRO A 426 -28.07 -4.76 40.89
C PRO A 426 -28.05 -3.27 41.27
N VAL A 427 -29.02 -2.52 40.78
CA VAL A 427 -29.10 -1.08 41.00
C VAL A 427 -29.44 -0.80 42.47
N LEU A 428 -28.55 -0.11 43.17
CA LEU A 428 -28.94 0.72 44.31
C LEU A 428 -29.47 2.04 43.76
N GLU A 429 -30.67 2.41 44.19
CA GLU A 429 -31.33 3.66 43.81
C GLU A 429 -30.61 4.86 44.44
N ASN A 430 -29.50 5.31 43.85
CA ASN A 430 -28.94 6.65 44.04
C ASN A 430 -27.88 7.03 42.96
N GLY A 431 -28.37 7.26 41.74
CA GLY A 431 -28.03 8.46 40.96
C GLY A 431 -26.62 8.74 40.40
N LEU A 432 -25.54 8.02 40.76
CA LEU A 432 -24.17 8.55 40.51
C LEU A 432 -23.09 7.60 39.97
N LEU A 433 -23.45 6.47 39.34
CA LEU A 433 -22.50 5.64 38.57
C LEU A 433 -23.05 5.28 37.19
N THR A 434 -22.76 6.12 36.19
CA THR A 434 -22.96 5.74 34.79
C THR A 434 -21.78 4.89 34.32
N SER A 435 -21.95 3.56 34.36
CA SER A 435 -21.08 2.60 33.66
C SER A 435 -21.24 2.78 32.14
N VAL A 436 -20.62 3.84 31.59
CA VAL A 436 -20.61 4.08 30.14
C VAL A 436 -19.57 3.15 29.51
N ASP A 437 -19.98 1.89 29.34
CA ASP A 437 -19.29 0.80 28.63
C ASP A 437 -19.01 1.11 27.13
N ARG A 438 -19.13 2.36 26.69
CA ARG A 438 -19.07 2.80 25.29
C ARG A 438 -18.13 3.98 25.14
N VAL A 439 -17.08 3.76 24.37
CA VAL A 439 -16.15 4.82 23.97
C VAL A 439 -16.86 5.73 22.97
N LEU A 440 -16.82 7.04 23.18
CA LEU A 440 -17.44 8.03 22.30
C LEU A 440 -16.33 8.83 21.61
N LEU A 441 -16.20 8.67 20.29
CA LEU A 441 -15.22 9.44 19.52
C LEU A 441 -15.73 10.89 19.36
N PRO A 442 -14.89 11.91 19.65
CA PRO A 442 -15.25 13.32 19.50
C PRO A 442 -15.47 13.65 18.02
N PRO A 443 -16.67 14.07 17.58
CA PRO A 443 -16.97 14.15 16.15
C PRO A 443 -16.12 15.20 15.40
N PHE A 444 -15.72 16.27 16.08
CA PHE A 444 -14.85 17.33 15.56
C PHE A 444 -13.39 16.90 15.32
N ARG A 445 -12.98 15.71 15.79
CA ARG A 445 -11.67 15.11 15.46
C ARG A 445 -11.75 14.12 14.30
N VAL A 446 -12.94 13.83 13.77
CA VAL A 446 -13.13 12.82 12.71
C VAL A 446 -13.48 13.49 11.38
N GLY A 447 -12.52 13.46 10.45
CA GLY A 447 -12.65 13.99 9.09
C GLY A 447 -12.89 12.89 8.04
N SER A 448 -12.51 13.15 6.78
CA SER A 448 -12.70 12.21 5.67
C SER A 448 -11.72 11.02 5.67
N ARG A 449 -10.52 11.21 6.25
CA ARG A 449 -9.51 10.18 6.49
C ARG A 449 -9.12 10.22 7.96
N ASN A 450 -9.05 9.07 8.61
CA ASN A 450 -8.82 8.97 10.04
C ASN A 450 -8.03 7.73 10.41
N GLU A 451 -7.42 7.76 11.58
CA GLU A 451 -6.78 6.62 12.23
C GLU A 451 -7.29 6.49 13.66
N LEU A 452 -7.76 5.30 14.04
CA LEU A 452 -7.92 4.91 15.45
C LEU A 452 -6.60 4.33 15.94
N GLU A 453 -6.14 4.80 17.10
CA GLU A 453 -4.99 4.21 17.80
C GLU A 453 -5.45 3.49 19.07
N PHE A 454 -4.86 2.32 19.31
CA PHE A 454 -5.12 1.50 20.49
C PHE A 454 -3.79 1.05 21.11
N GLN A 455 -3.39 1.69 22.20
CA GLN A 455 -2.13 1.42 22.87
C GLN A 455 -2.37 0.63 24.17
N TYR A 456 -1.84 -0.58 24.25
CA TYR A 456 -1.88 -1.41 25.44
C TYR A 456 -0.61 -1.20 26.26
N SER A 457 -0.78 -0.80 27.51
CA SER A 457 0.29 -0.62 28.49
C SER A 457 0.07 -1.58 29.65
N PHE A 458 0.97 -2.56 29.82
CA PHE A 458 0.98 -3.44 30.97
C PHE A 458 1.99 -2.91 31.99
N ALA A 459 1.60 -2.82 33.25
CA ALA A 459 2.54 -2.46 34.31
C ALA A 459 3.49 -3.65 34.58
N SER A 460 4.76 -3.35 34.86
CA SER A 460 5.77 -4.38 35.11
C SER A 460 5.56 -5.03 36.48
N GLU A 461 5.44 -6.35 36.51
CA GLU A 461 5.35 -7.14 37.73
C GLU A 461 6.75 -7.52 38.20
N LYS A 462 7.32 -6.72 39.12
CA LYS A 462 8.57 -7.08 39.82
C LYS A 462 8.30 -8.12 40.90
N GLN A 463 8.15 -9.38 40.50
CA GLN A 463 8.40 -10.50 41.40
C GLN A 463 9.90 -10.83 41.44
N GLY A 464 10.40 -11.27 42.60
CA GLY A 464 11.81 -11.63 42.77
C GLY A 464 12.24 -12.72 41.80
N ASN A 465 13.49 -12.63 41.33
CA ASN A 465 14.08 -13.45 40.26
C ASN A 465 13.37 -13.37 38.90
N ALA A 466 13.63 -12.26 38.21
CA ALA A 466 13.85 -12.16 36.76
C ALA A 466 13.06 -13.14 35.86
N ARG A 467 11.78 -12.86 35.65
CA ARG A 467 11.01 -13.39 34.50
C ARG A 467 10.25 -12.26 33.81
N ALA A 468 10.71 -11.87 32.63
CA ALA A 468 10.03 -10.87 31.80
C ALA A 468 8.75 -11.48 31.17
N ALA A 469 7.57 -10.96 31.56
CA ALA A 469 6.30 -11.42 31.03
C ALA A 469 6.08 -10.93 29.58
N ARG A 470 5.88 -11.86 28.64
CA ARG A 470 5.53 -11.55 27.23
C ARG A 470 4.01 -11.47 27.06
N TRP A 471 3.53 -10.28 26.72
CA TRP A 471 2.11 -10.01 26.51
C TRP A 471 1.69 -10.33 25.08
N THR A 472 0.46 -10.80 24.88
CA THR A 472 -0.19 -10.94 23.57
C THR A 472 -1.58 -10.35 23.64
N VAL A 473 -1.97 -9.58 22.61
CA VAL A 473 -3.24 -8.85 22.55
C VAL A 473 -3.87 -9.01 21.17
N SER A 474 -5.19 -9.13 21.12
CA SER A 474 -5.96 -9.15 19.87
C SER A 474 -7.32 -8.46 20.00
N MET A 475 -7.68 -7.68 18.98
CA MET A 475 -9.01 -7.11 18.87
C MET A 475 -9.98 -8.10 18.23
N ALA A 476 -11.22 -8.15 18.73
CA ALA A 476 -12.25 -8.92 18.07
C ALA A 476 -12.70 -8.20 16.80
N ARG A 477 -12.69 -8.91 15.66
CA ARG A 477 -13.26 -8.44 14.38
C ARG A 477 -14.72 -7.97 14.48
N SER A 478 -15.45 -8.39 15.53
CA SER A 478 -16.83 -7.97 15.83
C SER A 478 -16.97 -6.59 16.51
N THR A 479 -15.87 -5.92 16.85
CA THR A 479 -15.86 -4.54 17.34
C THR A 479 -16.49 -3.62 16.29
N ARG A 480 -17.40 -2.74 16.72
CA ARG A 480 -18.27 -1.98 15.81
C ARG A 480 -18.25 -0.47 16.09
N ILE A 481 -18.00 0.32 15.06
CA ILE A 481 -18.35 1.75 15.00
C ILE A 481 -19.84 1.81 14.67
N ARG A 482 -20.67 2.43 15.52
CA ARG A 482 -22.12 2.51 15.33
C ARG A 482 -22.53 3.64 14.38
N ARG A 483 -23.78 3.53 13.91
CA ARG A 483 -24.45 4.38 12.91
C ARG A 483 -24.19 5.88 13.12
N TRP A 484 -23.86 6.55 12.03
CA TRP A 484 -23.79 7.99 11.93
C TRP A 484 -25.17 8.58 11.66
N ILE A 485 -25.48 9.73 12.26
CA ILE A 485 -26.69 10.47 11.93
C ILE A 485 -26.42 11.21 10.62
N SER A 486 -26.94 10.70 9.51
CA SER A 486 -26.98 11.43 8.24
C SER A 486 -28.10 12.48 8.29
N ALA A 487 -27.79 13.68 7.81
CA ALA A 487 -28.74 14.78 7.70
C ALA A 487 -29.44 14.81 6.32
N SER A 488 -30.01 13.67 5.86
CA SER A 488 -30.73 13.62 4.56
C SER A 488 -32.04 12.80 4.55
N THR A 489 -32.77 12.76 5.66
CA THR A 489 -34.21 12.41 5.66
C THR A 489 -35.08 13.36 6.48
N ARG A 490 -34.85 14.68 6.37
CA ARG A 490 -35.96 15.63 6.51
C ARG A 490 -36.59 15.79 5.13
N THR A 491 -37.77 15.18 4.99
CA THR A 491 -38.67 15.38 3.84
C THR A 491 -38.79 16.88 3.55
N THR A 492 -38.56 17.28 2.31
CA THR A 492 -38.77 18.65 1.84
C THR A 492 -40.25 19.01 1.95
N ARG A 493 -40.66 19.55 3.11
CA ARG A 493 -41.91 20.31 3.21
C ARG A 493 -41.77 21.50 2.27
N LYS A 494 -42.67 21.57 1.29
CA LYS A 494 -42.72 22.59 0.24
C LYS A 494 -42.67 23.98 0.87
N CYS A 495 -41.65 24.78 0.55
CA CYS A 495 -41.80 26.23 0.53
C CYS A 495 -42.43 26.61 -0.81
N PRO A 496 -43.62 27.23 -0.85
CA PRO A 496 -44.21 27.68 -2.09
C PRO A 496 -43.52 28.97 -2.55
N ILE A 497 -42.66 28.87 -3.57
CA ILE A 497 -42.19 30.05 -4.30
C ILE A 497 -43.25 30.39 -5.34
N SER A 498 -44.15 31.30 -4.98
CA SER A 498 -45.06 31.96 -5.92
C SER A 498 -44.57 33.37 -6.24
N VAL A 499 -44.77 33.78 -7.50
CA VAL A 499 -44.57 35.15 -8.01
C VAL A 499 -43.11 35.61 -8.15
N CYS A 500 -42.52 35.35 -9.31
CA CYS A 500 -42.19 36.43 -10.26
C CYS A 500 -41.76 35.88 -11.63
N SER A 501 -42.71 35.84 -12.58
CA SER A 501 -42.42 35.57 -13.98
C SER A 501 -42.50 36.85 -14.80
N ARG A 502 -41.41 37.24 -15.47
CA ARG A 502 -41.48 37.91 -16.79
C ARG A 502 -40.15 37.79 -17.54
N ARG A 503 -40.25 37.37 -18.80
CA ARG A 503 -39.13 37.25 -19.75
C ARG A 503 -38.92 38.59 -20.47
N ARG A 504 -37.68 38.93 -20.82
CA ARG A 504 -37.17 39.00 -22.21
C ARG A 504 -35.68 39.39 -22.25
N ALA A 505 -35.01 39.03 -23.34
CA ALA A 505 -33.58 39.26 -23.60
C ALA A 505 -33.36 40.45 -24.54
N ILE A 506 -32.11 40.92 -24.70
CA ILE A 506 -31.42 41.34 -25.94
C ILE A 506 -29.95 41.74 -25.63
N HIS A 507 -29.11 41.88 -26.67
CA HIS A 507 -27.63 41.85 -26.66
C HIS A 507 -26.82 43.07 -26.11
N SER A 508 -25.58 42.74 -25.75
CA SER A 508 -24.25 43.43 -25.75
C SER A 508 -24.02 44.75 -26.55
N PRO A 509 -22.83 45.40 -26.47
CA PRO A 509 -21.93 45.69 -25.32
C PRO A 509 -21.37 47.16 -25.31
N GLY A 510 -20.65 47.58 -24.24
CA GLY A 510 -19.83 48.81 -24.28
C GLY A 510 -19.18 49.25 -22.95
N TRP A 511 -17.89 49.62 -23.01
CA TRP A 511 -17.08 50.36 -21.99
C TRP A 511 -16.60 51.68 -22.65
N PRO A 512 -15.94 52.66 -21.97
CA PRO A 512 -15.59 52.82 -20.55
C PRO A 512 -15.97 54.19 -19.92
N THR A 513 -15.70 54.40 -18.62
CA THR A 513 -14.96 55.56 -18.00
C THR A 513 -15.29 55.75 -16.51
N TRP A 514 -14.31 56.22 -15.72
CA TRP A 514 -14.45 56.68 -14.33
C TRP A 514 -14.44 58.22 -14.30
N PRO A 515 -15.10 58.88 -13.31
CA PRO A 515 -14.30 59.42 -12.20
C PRO A 515 -14.98 59.38 -10.80
N ARG A 516 -14.15 59.41 -9.75
CA ARG A 516 -14.48 59.88 -8.38
C ARG A 516 -14.19 61.40 -8.27
N PRO A 517 -14.44 62.10 -7.14
CA PRO A 517 -15.29 61.84 -5.96
C PRO A 517 -16.27 63.01 -5.63
N ARG A 518 -17.12 62.89 -4.60
CA ARG A 518 -17.24 63.92 -3.53
C ARG A 518 -18.07 63.47 -2.32
N SER A 519 -17.81 64.14 -1.21
CA SER A 519 -18.32 63.93 0.15
C SER A 519 -19.66 64.63 0.43
N SER A 520 -20.49 64.07 1.32
CA SER A 520 -21.11 64.83 2.42
C SER A 520 -21.93 63.93 3.36
N CYS A 521 -21.73 64.08 4.67
CA CYS A 521 -22.68 63.71 5.71
C CYS A 521 -23.33 64.98 6.27
N PRO A 522 -24.63 64.97 6.59
CA PRO A 522 -25.19 65.87 7.59
C PRO A 522 -25.13 65.25 9.00
N ARG A 523 -24.99 66.10 10.02
CA ARG A 523 -24.92 65.72 11.43
C ARG A 523 -26.31 65.67 12.08
N GLY A 524 -26.46 64.79 13.06
CA GLY A 524 -26.92 65.19 14.39
C GLY A 524 -28.38 64.96 14.78
N ARG A 525 -28.58 64.11 15.78
CA ARG A 525 -29.03 64.54 17.14
C ARG A 525 -28.83 63.40 18.16
N LYS A 526 -28.26 63.77 19.31
CA LYS A 526 -28.29 63.05 20.61
C LYS A 526 -29.13 63.94 21.54
N PRO A 527 -29.78 63.43 22.60
CA PRO A 527 -29.04 63.20 23.87
C PRO A 527 -29.59 62.11 24.84
N ARG A 528 -28.71 61.65 25.76
CA ARG A 528 -28.99 61.01 27.09
C ARG A 528 -29.77 59.66 27.04
N THR A 529 -29.71 58.67 27.94
CA THR A 529 -28.92 58.25 29.14
C THR A 529 -29.21 56.74 29.38
N SER A 530 -28.51 55.90 30.15
CA SER A 530 -27.26 55.95 30.95
C SER A 530 -26.74 54.51 31.20
N THR A 531 -25.67 54.36 31.99
CA THR A 531 -25.31 53.20 32.88
C THR A 531 -25.69 51.76 32.50
N SER A 532 -24.66 51.00 32.10
CA SER A 532 -24.20 49.72 32.71
C SER A 532 -25.19 48.76 33.39
N PHE A 533 -25.21 47.52 32.91
CA PHE A 533 -24.61 46.38 33.63
C PHE A 533 -23.93 45.44 32.62
#